data_AF-A0A3M4VM30-F1
#
_entry.id   AF-A0A3M4VM30-F1
#
_cell.length_a   1.000
_cell.length_b   1.000
_cell.length_c   1.000
_cell.angle_alpha   90.00
_cell.angle_beta   90.00
_cell.angle_gamma   90.00
#
_symmetry.space_group_name_H-M   'P 1'
#
loop_
_entity.id
_entity.type
_entity.pdbx_description
1 polymer ?
#
loop_
_entity_poly.entity_id
_entity_poly.type
_entity_poly.pdbx_seq_one_letter_code
_entity_poly.pdbx_strand_id
1 'polypeptide(L)'
;MAEVIEQLFTFIRRNTPSRARFSNDRTQREDIPLYPEVAIREGIVNAFAHRDYSSFSGGIKVEISPAQVKIWNSGTLPEGVSADQLQHGHISVLRNPDIAHILYLLGYMEKFGRGSVLICQACESVSHLFLHFKSGSIAIVIKFFIITISDKNFYTCGCERLSVTRVIRCS
;
A
#
# COMPACT_ATOMS: atom_id res chain seq x y z
N MET A 1 3.55 15.02 -9.38
CA MET A 1 3.24 13.59 -9.16
C MET A 1 4.20 12.97 -8.15
N ALA A 2 5.51 12.96 -8.40
CA ALA A 2 6.52 12.43 -7.47
C ALA A 2 6.39 12.96 -6.04
N GLU A 3 6.29 14.29 -5.89
CA GLU A 3 6.12 14.93 -4.58
C GLU A 3 4.89 14.38 -3.81
N VAL A 4 3.77 14.17 -4.49
CA VAL A 4 2.54 13.64 -3.86
C VAL A 4 2.72 12.18 -3.45
N ILE A 5 3.44 11.38 -4.24
CA ILE A 5 3.79 9.99 -3.90
C ILE A 5 4.61 9.98 -2.60
N GLU A 6 5.65 10.81 -2.50
CA GLU A 6 6.49 10.92 -1.31
C GLU A 6 5.71 11.41 -0.09
N GLN A 7 4.82 12.38 -0.27
CA GLN A 7 3.94 12.87 0.78
C GLN A 7 2.99 11.78 1.28
N LEU A 8 2.41 10.96 0.38
CA LEU A 8 1.54 9.85 0.77
C LEU A 8 2.32 8.73 1.48
N PHE A 9 3.51 8.39 1.00
CA PHE A 9 4.36 7.40 1.64
C PHE A 9 4.75 7.86 3.06
N THR A 10 5.19 9.11 3.18
CA THR A 10 5.50 9.74 4.47
C THR A 10 4.28 9.81 5.38
N PHE A 11 3.10 10.11 4.83
CA PHE A 11 1.84 10.13 5.56
C PHE A 11 1.54 8.74 6.11
N ILE A 12 1.60 7.67 5.32
CA ILE A 12 1.35 6.32 5.82
C ILE A 12 2.36 5.96 6.91
N ARG A 13 3.66 6.12 6.64
CA ARG A 13 4.72 5.80 7.59
C ARG A 13 4.57 6.51 8.94
N ARG A 14 4.22 7.80 8.95
CA ARG A 14 4.02 8.59 10.18
C ARG A 14 2.74 8.24 10.94
N ASN A 15 1.77 7.66 10.26
CA ASN A 15 0.44 7.36 10.80
C ASN A 15 0.21 5.86 11.03
N THR A 16 1.20 5.02 10.77
CA THR A 16 1.19 3.59 11.10
C THR A 16 2.21 3.30 12.19
N PRO A 17 1.93 2.34 13.10
CA PRO A 17 2.87 1.97 14.14
C PRO A 17 4.11 1.27 13.56
N SER A 18 5.20 1.35 14.31
CA SER A 18 6.41 0.54 14.14
C SER A 18 6.63 -0.33 15.38
N ARG A 19 7.28 -1.47 15.20
CA ARG A 19 7.73 -2.35 16.27
C ARG A 19 9.20 -2.10 16.55
N ALA A 20 9.57 -2.09 17.83
CA ALA A 20 10.96 -2.04 18.24
C ALA A 20 11.57 -3.44 18.15
N ARG A 21 12.75 -3.56 17.52
CA ARG A 21 13.59 -4.76 17.57
C ARG A 21 14.96 -4.38 18.13
N PHE A 22 15.42 -5.14 19.10
CA PHE A 22 16.82 -5.13 19.53
C PHE A 22 17.48 -6.37 18.93
N SER A 23 18.59 -6.18 18.25
CA SER A 23 19.35 -7.25 17.63
C SER A 23 20.73 -7.33 18.29
N ASN A 24 21.29 -8.53 18.39
CA ASN A 24 22.56 -8.75 19.10
C ASN A 24 23.76 -8.09 18.39
N ASP A 25 23.62 -7.72 17.12
CA ASP A 25 24.63 -7.05 16.29
C ASP A 25 24.60 -5.52 16.41
N ARG A 26 23.59 -4.93 17.07
CA ARG A 26 23.44 -3.47 17.19
C ARG A 26 23.08 -3.06 18.62
N THR A 27 23.75 -2.03 19.11
CA THR A 27 23.43 -1.41 20.41
C THR A 27 22.20 -0.51 20.35
N GLN A 28 21.80 -0.09 19.14
CA GLN A 28 20.65 0.79 18.92
C GLN A 28 19.40 -0.01 18.55
N ARG A 29 18.26 0.48 19.03
CA ARG A 29 16.94 -0.02 18.66
C ARG A 29 16.70 0.16 17.16
N GLU A 30 16.21 -0.89 16.51
CA GLU A 30 15.71 -0.85 15.15
C GLU A 30 14.18 -0.66 15.17
N ASP A 31 13.69 0.30 14.38
CA ASP A 31 12.26 0.51 14.18
C ASP A 31 11.80 -0.19 12.91
N ILE A 32 11.04 -1.26 13.08
CA ILE A 32 10.49 -2.06 11.99
C ILE A 32 9.07 -1.58 11.70
N PRO A 33 8.79 -1.02 10.50
CA PRO A 33 7.43 -0.66 10.11
C PRO A 33 6.48 -1.86 10.17
N LEU A 34 5.26 -1.66 10.65
CA LEU A 34 4.28 -2.74 10.73
C LEU A 34 3.77 -3.21 9.35
N TYR A 35 3.80 -2.29 8.38
CA TYR A 35 3.46 -2.59 6.99
C TYR A 35 4.75 -2.56 6.15
N PRO A 36 5.04 -3.59 5.33
CA PRO A 36 6.18 -3.60 4.43
C PRO A 36 6.20 -2.36 3.55
N GLU A 37 7.29 -1.60 3.62
CA GLU A 37 7.43 -0.36 2.85
C GLU A 37 7.30 -0.60 1.34
N VAL A 38 7.81 -1.75 0.87
CA VAL A 38 7.67 -2.18 -0.54
C VAL A 38 6.20 -2.32 -0.94
N ALA A 39 5.39 -2.99 -0.12
CA ALA A 39 3.96 -3.19 -0.40
C ALA A 39 3.19 -1.86 -0.42
N ILE A 40 3.51 -0.96 0.52
CA ILE A 40 2.90 0.37 0.57
C ILE A 40 3.30 1.21 -0.64
N ARG A 41 4.59 1.25 -0.99
CA ARG A 41 5.09 1.99 -2.15
C ARG A 41 4.43 1.50 -3.43
N GLU A 42 4.43 0.20 -3.68
CA GLU A 42 3.79 -0.41 -4.85
C GLU A 42 2.28 -0.14 -4.87
N GLY A 43 1.60 -0.22 -3.72
CA GLY A 43 0.18 0.11 -3.62
C GLY A 43 -0.13 1.55 -4.01
N ILE A 44 0.66 2.52 -3.55
CA ILE A 44 0.51 3.94 -3.94
C ILE A 44 0.79 4.12 -5.43
N VAL A 45 1.90 3.59 -5.93
CA VAL A 45 2.32 3.74 -7.32
C VAL A 45 1.28 3.13 -8.27
N ASN A 46 0.76 1.95 -7.96
CA ASN A 46 -0.31 1.32 -8.73
C ASN A 46 -1.60 2.14 -8.67
N ALA A 47 -1.93 2.76 -7.54
CA ALA A 47 -3.08 3.65 -7.43
C ALA A 47 -2.98 4.84 -8.41
N PHE A 48 -1.79 5.42 -8.61
CA PHE A 48 -1.56 6.45 -9.64
C PHE A 48 -1.62 5.87 -11.05
N ALA A 49 -0.92 4.77 -11.33
CA ALA A 49 -0.86 4.20 -12.66
C ALA A 49 -2.22 3.69 -13.19
N HIS A 50 -3.12 3.26 -12.30
CA HIS A 50 -4.42 2.69 -12.66
C HIS A 50 -5.61 3.62 -12.38
N ARG A 51 -5.38 4.82 -11.84
CA ARG A 51 -6.42 5.83 -11.62
C ARG A 51 -7.14 6.12 -12.94
N ASP A 52 -8.47 6.21 -12.87
CA ASP A 52 -9.26 6.84 -13.93
C ASP A 52 -9.12 8.37 -13.85
N TYR A 53 -8.33 8.93 -14.79
CA TYR A 53 -8.09 10.36 -14.94
C TYR A 53 -9.17 11.09 -15.76
N SER A 54 -10.09 10.36 -16.40
CA SER A 54 -11.20 10.96 -17.15
C SER A 54 -12.33 11.44 -16.23
N SER A 55 -12.43 10.86 -15.04
CA SER A 55 -13.47 11.21 -14.06
C SER A 55 -13.09 12.44 -13.23
N PHE A 56 -13.89 13.51 -13.34
CA PHE A 56 -13.72 14.76 -12.59
C PHE A 56 -13.80 14.57 -11.06
N SER A 57 -14.57 13.57 -10.60
CA SER A 57 -14.67 13.22 -9.17
C SER A 57 -13.68 12.13 -8.75
N GLY A 58 -12.94 11.56 -9.71
CA GLY A 58 -11.93 10.54 -9.50
C GLY A 58 -10.75 11.05 -8.69
N GLY A 59 -10.04 10.15 -8.01
CA GLY A 59 -8.93 10.54 -7.14
C GLY A 59 -8.26 9.33 -6.51
N ILE A 60 -7.27 9.60 -5.68
CA ILE A 60 -6.66 8.60 -4.80
C ILE A 60 -7.02 8.97 -3.37
N LYS A 61 -7.36 7.98 -2.55
CA LYS A 61 -7.66 8.18 -1.13
C LYS A 61 -6.94 7.14 -0.30
N VAL A 62 -6.27 7.58 0.75
CA VAL A 62 -5.64 6.69 1.73
C VAL A 62 -6.37 6.85 3.06
N GLU A 63 -6.84 5.73 3.61
CA GLU A 63 -7.48 5.67 4.92
C GLU A 63 -6.66 4.77 5.85
N ILE A 64 -6.30 5.29 7.02
CA ILE A 64 -5.54 4.59 8.04
C ILE A 64 -6.42 4.46 9.27
N SER A 65 -6.69 3.23 9.68
CA SER A 65 -7.38 2.93 10.91
C SER A 65 -6.50 2.03 11.79
N PRO A 66 -6.87 1.78 13.05
CA PRO A 66 -5.96 1.13 14.01
C PRO A 66 -5.49 -0.26 13.58
N ALA A 67 -6.31 -0.97 12.81
CA ALA A 67 -6.05 -2.33 12.34
C ALA A 67 -5.85 -2.46 10.82
N GLN A 68 -5.91 -1.37 10.04
CA GLN A 68 -5.82 -1.48 8.58
C GLN A 68 -5.34 -0.20 7.89
N VAL A 69 -4.71 -0.36 6.73
CA VAL A 69 -4.45 0.71 5.75
C VAL A 69 -5.22 0.37 4.48
N LYS A 70 -5.97 1.33 3.95
CA LYS A 70 -6.70 1.20 2.68
C LYS A 70 -6.20 2.24 1.70
N ILE A 71 -5.77 1.79 0.52
CA ILE A 71 -5.42 2.63 -0.62
C ILE A 71 -6.52 2.47 -1.65
N TRP A 72 -7.15 3.57 -2.03
CA TRP A 72 -8.27 3.63 -2.96
C TRP A 72 -7.87 4.43 -4.18
N ASN A 73 -8.21 3.97 -5.38
CA ASN A 73 -8.14 4.77 -6.60
C ASN A 73 -9.45 4.66 -7.39
N SER A 74 -9.78 5.73 -8.10
CA SER A 74 -10.92 5.72 -9.03
C SER A 74 -10.66 4.82 -10.23
N GLY A 75 -11.74 4.24 -10.74
CA GLY A 75 -11.74 3.38 -11.91
C GLY A 75 -12.05 1.92 -11.58
N THR A 76 -12.24 1.12 -12.61
CA THR A 76 -12.54 -0.31 -12.54
C THR A 76 -11.31 -1.14 -12.88
N LEU A 77 -11.36 -2.45 -12.62
CA LEU A 77 -10.36 -3.36 -13.17
C LEU A 77 -10.49 -3.42 -14.70
N PRO A 78 -9.37 -3.62 -15.43
CA PRO A 78 -9.42 -3.91 -16.86
C PRO A 78 -10.30 -5.12 -17.15
N GLU A 79 -10.91 -5.18 -18.34
CA GLU A 79 -11.67 -6.36 -18.77
C GLU A 79 -10.80 -7.61 -18.71
N GLY A 80 -11.36 -8.70 -18.18
CA GLY A 80 -10.64 -9.96 -17.99
C GLY A 80 -9.72 -10.01 -16.77
N VAL A 81 -9.61 -8.93 -15.98
CA VAL A 81 -8.87 -8.90 -14.71
C VAL A 81 -9.84 -8.90 -13.52
N SER A 82 -9.72 -9.89 -12.66
CA SER A 82 -10.50 -10.00 -11.42
C SER A 82 -9.67 -9.66 -10.18
N ALA A 83 -10.33 -9.28 -9.09
CA ALA A 83 -9.66 -9.05 -7.81
C ALA A 83 -8.98 -10.33 -7.28
N ASP A 84 -9.54 -11.50 -7.59
CA ASP A 84 -8.96 -12.79 -7.23
C ASP A 84 -7.65 -13.07 -7.99
N GLN A 85 -7.59 -12.71 -9.28
CA GLN A 85 -6.34 -12.80 -10.04
C GLN A 85 -5.26 -11.87 -9.46
N LEU A 86 -5.63 -10.65 -9.05
CA LEU A 86 -4.68 -9.76 -8.37
C LEU A 86 -4.17 -10.34 -7.04
N GLN A 87 -5.05 -11.01 -6.29
CA GLN A 87 -4.69 -11.70 -5.05
C GLN A 87 -3.64 -12.80 -5.27
N HIS A 88 -3.69 -13.49 -6.42
CA HIS A 88 -2.75 -14.54 -6.81
C HIS A 88 -1.55 -14.05 -7.64
N GLY A 89 -1.31 -12.73 -7.73
CA GLY A 89 -0.12 -12.20 -8.41
C GLY A 89 -0.22 -12.14 -9.94
N HIS A 90 -1.31 -11.55 -10.47
CA HIS A 90 -1.50 -11.34 -11.91
C HIS A 90 -0.61 -10.23 -12.50
N ILE A 91 -0.12 -10.41 -13.74
CA ILE A 91 0.66 -9.40 -14.47
C ILE A 91 -0.22 -8.17 -14.77
N SER A 92 0.23 -6.98 -14.37
CA SER A 92 -0.58 -5.78 -14.48
C SER A 92 -0.87 -5.38 -15.92
N VAL A 93 -2.15 -5.14 -16.23
CA VAL A 93 -2.60 -4.50 -17.47
C VAL A 93 -2.76 -3.01 -17.20
N LEU A 94 -1.84 -2.20 -17.74
CA LEU A 94 -1.77 -0.77 -17.48
C LEU A 94 -2.92 0.00 -18.14
N ARG A 95 -3.66 0.78 -17.35
CA ARG A 95 -4.69 1.71 -17.86
C ARG A 95 -4.07 2.97 -18.48
N ASN A 96 -3.00 3.48 -17.87
CA ASN A 96 -2.36 4.72 -18.29
C ASN A 96 -0.87 4.47 -18.64
N PRO A 97 -0.56 3.99 -19.86
CA PRO A 97 0.81 3.67 -20.26
C PRO A 97 1.78 4.85 -20.14
N ASP A 98 1.35 6.07 -20.49
CA ASP A 98 2.21 7.26 -20.41
C ASP A 98 2.56 7.62 -18.97
N ILE A 99 1.60 7.50 -18.06
CA ILE A 99 1.81 7.74 -16.63
C ILE A 99 2.73 6.67 -16.04
N ALA A 100 2.50 5.41 -16.39
CA ALA A 100 3.38 4.31 -16.02
C ALA A 100 4.81 4.51 -16.54
N HIS A 101 4.97 5.03 -17.76
CA HIS A 101 6.26 5.34 -18.34
C HIS A 101 6.98 6.45 -17.56
N ILE A 102 6.27 7.53 -17.18
CA ILE A 102 6.82 8.60 -16.33
C ILE A 102 7.23 8.03 -14.96
N LEU A 103 6.39 7.20 -14.34
CA LEU A 103 6.71 6.55 -13.06
C LEU A 103 7.94 5.63 -13.17
N TYR A 104 8.13 4.95 -14.30
CA TYR A 104 9.32 4.18 -14.59
C TYR A 104 10.57 5.06 -14.72
N LEU A 105 10.49 6.16 -15.48
CA LEU A 105 11.61 7.10 -15.63
C LEU A 105 12.02 7.75 -14.31
N LEU A 106 11.06 7.97 -13.41
CA LEU A 106 11.29 8.49 -12.06
C LEU A 106 11.76 7.43 -11.05
N GLY A 107 11.85 6.15 -11.45
CA GLY A 107 12.29 5.05 -10.59
C GLY A 107 11.24 4.53 -9.60
N TYR A 108 9.97 4.90 -9.76
CA TYR A 108 8.86 4.46 -8.90
C TYR A 108 8.22 3.14 -9.34
N MET A 109 8.37 2.75 -10.61
CA MET A 109 7.71 1.58 -11.19
C MET A 109 8.71 0.76 -12.02
N GLU A 110 8.57 -0.56 -12.00
CA GLU A 110 9.30 -1.45 -12.91
C GLU A 110 8.55 -1.67 -14.23
N LYS A 111 9.28 -1.94 -15.31
CA LYS A 111 8.69 -2.16 -16.65
C LYS A 111 7.84 -3.45 -16.75
N PHE A 112 8.04 -4.42 -15.87
CA PHE A 112 7.49 -5.77 -16.01
C PHE A 112 6.07 -5.97 -15.43
N GLY A 113 5.45 -4.93 -14.88
CA GLY A 113 4.05 -5.00 -14.42
C GLY A 113 3.81 -5.97 -13.25
N ARG A 114 4.81 -6.20 -12.39
CA ARG A 114 4.75 -7.17 -11.28
C ARG A 114 4.28 -6.57 -9.95
N GLY A 115 3.70 -5.37 -9.96
CA GLY A 115 3.36 -4.64 -8.74
C GLY A 115 2.46 -5.42 -7.78
N SER A 116 1.41 -6.11 -8.29
CA SER A 116 0.54 -6.99 -7.50
C SER A 116 1.33 -8.14 -6.84
N VAL A 117 2.22 -8.79 -7.59
CA VAL A 117 3.08 -9.88 -7.11
C VAL A 117 3.99 -9.39 -5.99
N LEU A 118 4.62 -8.23 -6.15
CA LEU A 118 5.50 -7.64 -5.13
C LEU A 118 4.72 -7.32 -3.84
N ILE A 119 3.50 -6.81 -3.96
CA ILE A 119 2.63 -6.56 -2.80
C ILE A 119 2.29 -7.88 -2.10
N CYS A 120 1.89 -8.92 -2.84
CA CYS A 120 1.58 -10.24 -2.26
C CYS A 120 2.80 -10.84 -1.55
N GLN A 121 3.95 -10.91 -2.21
CA GLN A 121 5.19 -11.45 -1.64
C GLN A 121 5.63 -10.69 -0.38
N ALA A 122 5.55 -9.36 -0.41
CA ALA A 122 5.89 -8.54 0.75
C ALA A 122 4.93 -8.80 1.92
N CYS A 123 3.64 -8.96 1.66
CA CYS A 123 2.66 -9.30 2.71
C CYS A 123 2.84 -10.73 3.24
N GLU A 124 3.12 -11.71 2.38
CA GLU A 124 3.37 -13.11 2.78
C GLU A 124 4.61 -13.25 3.69
N SER A 125 5.61 -12.38 3.52
CA SER A 125 6.78 -12.34 4.40
C SER A 125 6.47 -11.89 5.83
N VAL A 126 5.28 -11.32 6.06
CA VAL A 126 4.82 -10.82 7.37
C VAL A 126 3.60 -11.62 7.81
N SER A 127 3.82 -12.60 8.69
CA SER A 127 2.82 -13.59 9.15
C SER A 127 1.49 -13.02 9.68
N HIS A 128 1.48 -11.79 10.17
CA HIS A 128 0.32 -11.13 10.78
C HIS A 128 -0.33 -10.09 9.87
N LEU A 129 0.17 -9.94 8.64
CA LEU A 129 -0.33 -8.99 7.66
C LEU A 129 -1.06 -9.73 6.54
N PHE A 130 -2.26 -9.26 6.25
CA PHE A 130 -3.09 -9.82 5.21
C PHE A 130 -3.47 -8.74 4.19
N LEU A 131 -3.59 -9.19 2.95
CA LEU A 131 -3.88 -8.36 1.78
C LEU A 131 -5.23 -8.76 1.20
N HIS A 132 -6.05 -7.77 0.87
CA HIS A 132 -7.24 -7.97 0.06
C HIS A 132 -7.36 -6.90 -1.02
N PHE A 133 -7.54 -7.34 -2.26
CA PHE A 133 -8.01 -6.49 -3.35
C PHE A 133 -9.54 -6.52 -3.40
N LYS A 134 -10.16 -5.34 -3.53
CA LYS A 134 -11.60 -5.20 -3.78
C LYS A 134 -11.82 -4.33 -5.00
N SER A 135 -12.63 -4.80 -5.94
CA SER A 135 -13.14 -4.00 -7.05
C SER A 135 -14.60 -3.64 -6.81
N GLY A 136 -14.93 -2.36 -6.91
CA GLY A 136 -16.29 -1.87 -7.03
C GLY A 136 -16.53 -1.25 -8.41
N SER A 137 -17.75 -0.78 -8.66
CA SER A 137 -18.15 -0.24 -9.97
C SER A 137 -17.41 1.02 -10.41
N ILE A 138 -16.80 1.75 -9.47
CA ILE A 138 -16.12 3.03 -9.72
C ILE A 138 -14.75 3.12 -9.04
N ALA A 139 -14.32 2.04 -8.40
CA ALA A 139 -13.22 2.06 -7.44
C ALA A 139 -12.46 0.74 -7.36
N ILE A 140 -11.16 0.83 -7.17
CA ILE A 140 -10.33 -0.29 -6.71
C ILE A 140 -9.79 0.06 -5.32
N VAL A 141 -9.78 -0.92 -4.43
CA VAL A 141 -9.28 -0.79 -3.06
C VAL A 141 -8.27 -1.87 -2.77
N ILE A 142 -7.07 -1.47 -2.37
CA ILE A 142 -6.04 -2.32 -1.78
C ILE A 142 -6.15 -2.17 -0.27
N LYS A 143 -6.50 -3.25 0.42
CA LYS A 143 -6.66 -3.28 1.88
C LYS A 143 -5.56 -4.12 2.50
N PHE A 144 -4.74 -3.48 3.32
CA PHE A 144 -3.79 -4.11 4.24
C PHE A 144 -4.44 -4.18 5.61
N PHE A 145 -4.54 -5.36 6.21
CA PHE A 145 -5.06 -5.49 7.58
C PHE A 145 -4.18 -6.40 8.40
N ILE A 146 -4.03 -6.02 9.66
CA ILE A 146 -3.22 -6.76 10.64
C ILE A 146 -4.14 -7.52 11.58
N ILE A 147 -3.71 -8.72 11.97
CA ILE A 147 -4.29 -9.42 13.12
C ILE A 147 -3.27 -9.33 14.25
N THR A 148 -3.70 -8.91 15.44
CA THR A 148 -2.82 -8.80 16.59
C THR A 148 -2.47 -10.21 17.08
N ILE A 149 -1.31 -10.73 16.69
CA ILE A 149 -0.74 -11.94 17.27
C ILE A 149 0.01 -11.52 18.54
N SER A 150 -0.31 -12.15 19.67
CA SER A 150 0.40 -11.99 20.94
C SER A 150 1.80 -12.63 20.83
N ASP A 151 2.73 -11.94 20.17
CA ASP A 151 4.12 -12.37 20.14
C ASP A 151 4.85 -11.87 21.39
N LYS A 152 5.29 -12.81 22.24
CA LYS A 152 5.91 -12.54 23.55
C LYS A 152 7.27 -11.82 23.51
N ASN A 153 7.86 -11.62 22.32
CA ASN A 153 9.20 -11.05 22.15
C ASN A 153 9.21 -9.63 21.54
N PHE A 154 8.06 -9.01 21.34
CA PHE A 154 7.99 -7.65 20.78
C PHE A 154 7.44 -6.68 21.83
N TYR A 155 8.25 -5.69 22.18
CA TYR A 155 7.76 -4.52 22.90
C TYR A 155 7.08 -3.60 21.88
N THR A 156 5.77 -3.41 22.01
CA THR A 156 5.08 -2.35 21.28
C THR A 156 5.65 -1.03 21.78
N CYS A 157 6.32 -0.29 20.91
CA CYS A 157 6.71 1.07 21.28
C CYS A 157 5.41 1.84 21.50
N GLY A 158 5.18 2.29 22.74
CA GLY A 158 3.96 2.97 23.17
C GLY A 158 3.48 3.98 22.13
N CYS A 159 2.49 3.58 21.35
CA CYS A 159 1.80 4.41 20.39
C CYS A 159 0.31 4.24 20.67
N GLU A 160 -0.17 4.87 21.76
CA GLU A 160 -1.59 4.98 22.12
C GLU A 160 -2.40 5.84 21.11
N ARG A 161 -1.99 5.92 19.83
CA ARG A 161 -2.38 7.03 18.92
C ARG A 161 -3.15 6.67 17.67
N LEU A 162 -3.70 5.47 17.58
CA LEU A 162 -4.73 5.18 16.59
C LEU A 162 -6.04 4.89 17.32
N SER A 163 -6.68 5.95 17.83
CA SER A 163 -8.10 5.95 18.21
C SER A 163 -8.99 6.61 17.14
N VAL A 164 -8.37 7.26 16.14
CA VAL A 164 -9.04 8.05 15.11
C VAL A 164 -8.58 7.60 13.72
N THR A 165 -9.54 7.33 12.84
CA THR A 165 -9.27 7.06 11.42
C THR A 165 -8.77 8.32 10.74
N ARG A 166 -7.60 8.24 10.09
CA ARG A 166 -7.02 9.36 9.33
C ARG A 166 -7.25 9.13 7.84
N VAL A 167 -7.63 10.19 7.13
CA VAL A 167 -7.95 10.12 5.70
C VAL A 167 -7.24 11.25 4.97
N ILE A 168 -6.58 10.93 3.86
CA ILE A 168 -6.05 11.91 2.91
C ILE A 168 -6.58 11.57 1.51
N ARG A 169 -6.99 12.60 0.77
CA ARG A 169 -7.48 12.49 -0.61
C ARG A 169 -6.63 13.36 -1.52
N CYS A 170 -6.18 12.77 -2.62
CA CYS A 170 -5.45 13.44 -3.68
C CYS A 170 -6.38 13.55 -4.90
N SER A 171 -6.68 14.79 -5.29
CA SER A 171 -7.36 15.14 -6.54
C SER A 171 -6.37 15.24 -7.69
#